data_AF-A0AAU9RVZ1-F1
#
_entry.id   AF-A0AAU9RVZ1-F1
#
_cell.length_a   1.000
_cell.length_b   1.000
_cell.length_c   1.000
_cell.angle_alpha   90.00
_cell.angle_beta   90.00
_cell.angle_gamma   90.00
#
_symmetry.space_group_name_H-M   'P 1'
#
loop_
_entity.id
_entity.type
_entity.pdbx_description
1 polymer ?
#
loop_
_entity_poly.entity_id
_entity_poly.type
_entity_poly.pdbx_seq_one_letter_code
_entity_poly.pdbx_strand_id
1 'polypeptide(L)'
;MVPPILTGTFHSKSIASLSKAKTDLIVEKECHDTGIATKDSEYLALKADFDKQEVRRQERKVRMSASAGAIVRQWELVQEFKRGKGDGWDVREAEAQYREVSIEEAKIDGKTPPVFPETFTGFSAGALVNDILDDDDAVDNDTNAPGTN
;
A
#
# COMPACT_ATOMS: atom_id res chain seq x y z
N MET A 1 94.69 15.09 -6.00
CA MET A 1 93.66 15.24 -4.95
C MET A 1 92.39 15.72 -5.63
N VAL A 2 91.35 14.89 -5.68
CA VAL A 2 90.04 15.24 -6.28
C VAL A 2 89.02 15.31 -5.14
N PRO A 3 88.20 16.38 -5.02
CA PRO A 3 87.22 16.49 -3.94
C PRO A 3 85.99 15.60 -4.21
N PRO A 4 85.36 15.04 -3.16
CA PRO A 4 84.15 14.24 -3.32
C PRO A 4 82.93 15.12 -3.58
N ILE A 5 82.14 14.73 -4.58
CA ILE A 5 80.90 15.39 -5.00
C ILE A 5 79.78 15.01 -4.02
N LEU A 6 79.29 15.98 -3.24
CA LEU A 6 78.11 15.85 -2.37
C LEU A 6 76.82 16.09 -3.18
N THR A 7 76.43 15.11 -4.00
CA THR A 7 75.12 15.11 -4.70
C THR A 7 74.26 13.98 -4.17
N GLY A 8 73.56 14.17 -3.06
CA GLY A 8 72.70 13.13 -2.50
C GLY A 8 71.44 13.58 -1.77
N THR A 9 71.40 14.79 -1.21
CA THR A 9 70.39 15.12 -0.19
C THR A 9 69.24 16.02 -0.65
N PHE A 10 69.33 16.64 -1.82
CA PHE A 10 68.24 17.51 -2.34
C PHE A 10 67.12 16.74 -3.05
N HIS A 11 67.45 15.63 -3.74
CA HIS A 11 66.48 14.87 -4.52
C HIS A 11 65.56 13.98 -3.65
N SER A 12 66.07 13.48 -2.51
CA SER A 12 65.32 12.58 -1.62
C SER A 12 64.10 13.27 -0.97
N LYS A 13 64.22 14.53 -0.55
CA LYS A 13 63.11 15.29 0.05
C LYS A 13 62.01 15.64 -0.96
N SER A 14 62.39 15.92 -2.21
CA SER A 14 61.45 16.23 -3.29
C SER A 14 60.62 15.00 -3.68
N ILE A 15 61.26 13.82 -3.79
CA ILE A 15 60.58 12.56 -4.12
C ILE A 15 59.61 12.14 -3.01
N ALA A 16 60.00 12.28 -1.73
CA ALA A 16 59.12 11.97 -0.61
C ALA A 16 57.89 12.90 -0.54
N SER A 17 58.06 14.19 -0.83
CA SER A 17 56.96 15.16 -0.90
C SER A 17 55.98 14.85 -2.04
N LEU A 18 56.51 14.52 -3.22
CA LEU A 18 55.71 14.08 -4.37
C LEU A 18 54.95 12.78 -4.09
N SER A 19 55.59 11.81 -3.43
CA SER A 19 54.95 10.56 -3.06
C SER A 19 53.78 10.79 -2.11
N LYS A 20 53.94 11.67 -1.12
CA LYS A 20 52.89 12.02 -0.16
C LYS A 20 51.72 12.75 -0.83
N ALA A 21 52.01 13.75 -1.67
CA ALA A 21 50.97 14.47 -2.40
C ALA A 21 50.14 13.54 -3.29
N LYS A 22 50.77 12.53 -3.90
CA LYS A 22 50.07 11.52 -4.71
C LYS A 22 49.17 10.64 -3.87
N THR A 23 49.63 10.18 -2.70
CA THR A 23 48.79 9.36 -1.82
C THR A 23 47.61 10.14 -1.27
N ASP A 24 47.81 11.40 -0.89
CA ASP A 24 46.76 12.26 -0.36
C ASP A 24 45.65 12.50 -1.42
N LEU A 25 46.05 12.73 -2.67
CA LEU A 25 45.10 12.90 -3.79
C LEU A 25 44.29 11.63 -4.08
N ILE A 26 44.90 10.45 -3.96
CA ILE A 26 44.19 9.17 -4.15
C ILE A 26 43.14 8.98 -3.05
N VAL A 27 43.52 9.23 -1.79
CA VAL A 27 42.62 9.12 -0.64
C VAL A 27 41.46 10.11 -0.75
N GLU A 28 41.72 11.34 -1.16
CA GLU A 28 40.68 12.35 -1.36
C GLU A 28 39.69 11.94 -2.46
N LYS A 29 40.21 11.42 -3.59
CA LYS A 29 39.38 10.91 -4.67
C LYS A 29 38.51 9.74 -4.21
N GLU A 30 39.08 8.76 -3.51
CA GLU A 30 38.34 7.61 -3.00
C GLU A 30 37.27 8.03 -1.98
N CYS A 31 37.57 9.02 -1.13
CA CYS A 31 36.59 9.60 -0.21
C CYS A 31 35.44 10.32 -0.95
N HIS A 32 35.75 10.99 -2.05
CA HIS A 32 34.73 11.65 -2.87
C HIS A 32 33.84 10.63 -3.62
N ASP A 33 34.45 9.62 -4.22
CA ASP A 33 33.75 8.58 -4.97
C ASP A 33 32.82 7.75 -4.06
N THR A 34 33.28 7.42 -2.84
CA THR A 34 32.43 6.78 -1.82
C THR A 34 31.32 7.69 -1.32
N GLY A 35 31.60 8.99 -1.18
CA GLY A 35 30.59 10.01 -0.85
C GLY A 35 29.49 10.13 -1.91
N ILE A 36 29.83 10.03 -3.19
CA ILE A 36 28.85 9.99 -4.29
C ILE A 36 28.03 8.70 -4.23
N ALA A 37 28.68 7.55 -4.14
CA ALA A 37 28.00 6.25 -4.10
C ALA A 37 27.00 6.14 -2.94
N THR A 38 27.34 6.72 -1.78
CA THR A 38 26.44 6.76 -0.62
C THR A 38 25.20 7.61 -0.91
N LYS A 39 25.37 8.82 -1.46
CA LYS A 39 24.24 9.70 -1.81
C LYS A 39 23.33 9.10 -2.88
N ASP A 40 23.91 8.42 -3.87
CA ASP A 40 23.13 7.74 -4.91
C ASP A 40 22.30 6.60 -4.30
N SER A 41 22.87 5.85 -3.35
CA SER A 41 22.15 4.80 -2.64
C SER A 41 21.01 5.33 -1.77
N GLU A 42 21.22 6.45 -1.07
CA GLU A 42 20.20 7.13 -0.26
C GLU A 42 19.08 7.67 -1.15
N TYR A 43 19.41 8.27 -2.29
CA TYR A 43 18.44 8.77 -3.25
C TYR A 43 17.58 7.64 -3.83
N LEU A 44 18.20 6.51 -4.20
CA LEU A 44 17.48 5.34 -4.69
C LEU A 44 16.55 4.75 -3.63
N ALA A 45 16.99 4.67 -2.38
CA ALA A 45 16.15 4.21 -1.27
C ALA A 45 14.96 5.14 -1.05
N LEU A 46 15.19 6.46 -1.01
CA LEU A 46 14.13 7.45 -0.84
C LEU A 46 13.11 7.42 -1.98
N LYS A 47 13.59 7.25 -3.22
CA LYS A 47 12.73 7.10 -4.38
C LYS A 47 11.86 5.84 -4.30
N ALA A 48 12.46 4.71 -3.91
CA ALA A 48 11.73 3.46 -3.75
C ALA A 48 10.61 3.57 -2.67
N ASP A 49 10.90 4.26 -1.57
CA ASP A 49 9.90 4.50 -0.52
C ASP A 49 8.76 5.43 -0.99
N PHE A 50 9.09 6.48 -1.76
CA PHE A 50 8.09 7.36 -2.36
C PHE A 50 7.17 6.61 -3.32
N ASP A 51 7.75 5.81 -4.23
CA ASP A 51 7.00 5.00 -5.19
C ASP A 51 6.08 4.00 -4.44
N LYS A 52 6.58 3.36 -3.39
CA LYS A 52 5.79 2.48 -2.53
C LYS A 52 4.65 3.20 -1.83
N GLN A 53 4.86 4.44 -1.38
CA GLN A 53 3.83 5.24 -0.76
C GLN A 53 2.75 5.67 -1.77
N GLU A 54 3.15 6.03 -2.99
CA GLU A 54 2.21 6.41 -4.04
C GLU A 54 1.36 5.22 -4.50
N VAL A 55 1.94 4.02 -4.62
CA VAL A 55 1.17 2.79 -4.89
C VAL A 55 0.10 2.57 -3.82
N ARG A 56 0.45 2.66 -2.53
CA ARG A 56 -0.53 2.52 -1.43
C ARG A 56 -1.64 3.59 -1.50
N ARG A 57 -1.30 4.82 -1.90
CA ARG A 57 -2.26 5.91 -2.05
C ARG A 57 -3.24 5.61 -3.19
N GLN A 58 -2.73 5.12 -4.32
CA GLN A 58 -3.54 4.71 -5.46
C GLN A 58 -4.44 3.53 -5.14
N GLU A 59 -3.92 2.49 -4.49
CA GLU A 59 -4.71 1.34 -4.02
C GLU A 59 -5.88 1.77 -3.12
N ARG A 60 -5.61 2.68 -2.17
CA ARG A 60 -6.66 3.25 -1.31
C ARG A 60 -7.72 3.99 -2.13
N LYS A 61 -7.30 4.82 -3.09
CA LYS A 61 -8.21 5.58 -3.96
C LYS A 61 -9.10 4.66 -4.79
N VAL A 62 -8.53 3.60 -5.37
CA VAL A 62 -9.26 2.59 -6.16
C VAL A 62 -10.31 1.89 -5.29
N ARG A 63 -9.92 1.44 -4.09
CA ARG A 63 -10.87 0.82 -3.14
C ARG A 63 -12.02 1.78 -2.79
N MET A 64 -11.70 3.03 -2.46
CA MET A 64 -12.72 4.03 -2.14
C MET A 64 -13.65 4.29 -3.32
N SER A 65 -13.13 4.38 -4.55
CA SER A 65 -13.98 4.56 -5.74
C SER A 65 -14.87 3.36 -6.04
N ALA A 66 -14.41 2.13 -5.83
CA ALA A 66 -15.21 0.93 -6.01
C ALA A 66 -16.38 0.92 -5.01
N SER A 67 -16.11 1.19 -3.73
CA SER A 67 -17.16 1.31 -2.71
C SER A 67 -18.13 2.46 -2.98
N ALA A 68 -17.66 3.61 -3.48
CA ALA A 68 -18.54 4.72 -3.84
C ALA A 68 -19.47 4.36 -5.00
N GLY A 69 -18.97 3.67 -6.04
CA GLY A 69 -19.78 3.20 -7.15
C GLY A 69 -20.87 2.21 -6.71
N ALA A 70 -20.54 1.28 -5.81
CA ALA A 70 -21.52 0.35 -5.24
C ALA A 70 -22.62 1.08 -4.45
N ILE A 71 -22.26 2.04 -3.60
CA ILE A 71 -23.22 2.84 -2.81
C ILE A 71 -24.16 3.62 -3.73
N VAL A 72 -23.64 4.29 -4.76
CA VAL A 72 -24.44 5.06 -5.71
C VAL A 72 -25.44 4.15 -6.43
N ARG A 73 -24.98 3.03 -6.97
CA ARG A 73 -25.84 2.05 -7.67
C ARG A 73 -26.93 1.50 -6.75
N GLN A 74 -26.59 1.18 -5.50
CA GLN A 74 -27.56 0.66 -4.54
C GLN A 74 -28.60 1.71 -4.15
N TRP A 75 -28.20 2.98 -4.04
CA TRP A 75 -29.15 4.07 -3.83
C TRP A 75 -30.09 4.28 -5.02
N GLU A 76 -29.60 4.15 -6.24
CA GLU A 76 -30.43 4.21 -7.46
C GLU A 76 -31.50 3.10 -7.46
N LEU A 77 -31.12 1.86 -7.11
CA LEU A 77 -32.07 0.76 -6.97
C LEU A 77 -33.16 1.07 -5.92
N VAL A 78 -32.78 1.62 -4.76
CA VAL A 78 -33.74 2.05 -3.73
C VAL A 78 -34.68 3.15 -4.25
N GLN A 79 -34.16 4.10 -5.02
CA GLN A 79 -34.96 5.16 -5.63
C GLN A 79 -35.94 4.63 -6.68
N GLU A 80 -35.51 3.70 -7.54
CA GLU A 80 -36.37 3.04 -8.52
C GLU A 80 -37.48 2.23 -7.86
N PHE A 81 -37.16 1.49 -6.81
CA PHE A 81 -38.15 0.75 -6.03
C PHE A 81 -39.19 1.71 -5.41
N LYS A 82 -38.75 2.80 -4.77
CA LYS A 82 -39.65 3.83 -4.21
C LYS A 82 -40.54 4.50 -5.26
N ARG A 83 -40.11 4.52 -6.53
CA ARG A 83 -40.87 5.06 -7.67
C ARG A 83 -41.80 4.02 -8.31
N GLY A 84 -41.91 2.82 -7.74
CA GLY A 84 -42.77 1.75 -8.26
C GLY A 84 -42.25 1.10 -9.54
N LYS A 85 -40.95 1.22 -9.84
CA LYS A 85 -40.34 0.60 -11.03
C LYS A 85 -39.79 -0.81 -10.79
N GLY A 86 -39.92 -1.31 -9.56
CA GLY A 86 -39.38 -2.63 -9.17
C GLY A 86 -40.01 -3.80 -9.93
N ASP A 87 -41.27 -3.68 -10.36
CA ASP A 87 -41.98 -4.74 -11.09
C ASP A 87 -41.39 -5.01 -12.48
N GLY A 88 -40.58 -4.08 -13.02
CA GLY A 88 -39.87 -4.25 -14.28
C GLY A 88 -38.46 -4.83 -14.15
N TRP A 89 -38.01 -5.16 -12.94
CA TRP A 89 -36.68 -5.72 -12.73
C TRP A 89 -36.63 -7.20 -13.13
N ASP A 90 -35.82 -7.52 -14.15
CA ASP A 90 -35.55 -8.90 -14.50
C ASP A 90 -34.43 -9.47 -13.61
N VAL A 91 -34.85 -10.20 -12.59
CA VAL A 91 -33.95 -10.86 -11.63
C VAL A 91 -33.05 -11.89 -12.33
N ARG A 92 -33.50 -12.52 -13.41
CA ARG A 92 -32.69 -13.51 -14.15
C ARG A 92 -31.59 -12.82 -14.95
N GLU A 93 -31.89 -11.68 -15.57
CA GLU A 93 -30.89 -10.88 -16.28
C GLU A 93 -29.82 -10.37 -15.30
N ALA A 94 -30.24 -9.85 -14.14
CA ALA A 94 -29.32 -9.39 -13.11
C ALA A 94 -28.41 -10.53 -12.59
N GLU A 95 -28.95 -11.73 -12.43
CA GLU A 95 -28.17 -12.92 -12.05
C GLU A 95 -27.14 -13.30 -13.13
N ALA A 96 -27.55 -13.35 -14.40
CA ALA A 96 -26.66 -13.70 -15.49
C ALA A 96 -25.46 -12.73 -15.56
N GLN A 97 -25.72 -11.43 -15.41
CA GLN A 97 -24.68 -10.41 -15.33
C GLN A 97 -23.78 -10.61 -14.10
N TYR A 98 -24.35 -10.93 -12.93
CA TYR A 98 -23.56 -11.19 -11.73
C TYR A 98 -22.61 -12.39 -11.90
N ARG A 99 -23.10 -13.49 -12.49
CA ARG A 99 -22.28 -14.68 -12.77
C ARG A 99 -21.13 -14.34 -13.73
N GLU A 100 -21.42 -13.59 -14.79
CA GLU A 100 -20.42 -13.14 -15.77
C GLU A 100 -19.31 -12.31 -15.11
N VAL A 101 -19.70 -11.26 -14.35
CA VAL A 101 -18.74 -10.40 -13.65
C VAL A 101 -17.91 -11.21 -12.64
N SER A 102 -18.53 -12.10 -11.87
CA SER A 102 -17.82 -12.92 -10.88
C SER A 102 -16.78 -13.85 -11.50
N ILE A 103 -17.08 -14.39 -12.69
CA ILE A 103 -16.12 -15.22 -13.44
C ILE A 103 -14.97 -14.37 -13.98
N GLU A 104 -15.27 -13.18 -14.48
CA GLU A 104 -14.26 -12.28 -15.03
C GLU A 104 -13.33 -11.71 -13.95
N GLU A 105 -13.87 -11.30 -12.81
CA GLU A 105 -13.09 -10.89 -11.63
C GLU A 105 -12.16 -12.01 -11.15
N ALA A 106 -12.66 -13.26 -11.08
CA ALA A 106 -11.83 -14.40 -10.71
C ALA A 106 -10.66 -14.63 -11.69
N LYS A 107 -10.89 -14.45 -13.00
CA LYS A 107 -9.83 -14.53 -14.02
C LYS A 107 -8.78 -13.43 -13.86
N ILE A 108 -9.22 -12.19 -13.63
CA ILE A 108 -8.32 -11.04 -13.42
C ILE A 108 -7.44 -11.26 -12.19
N ASP A 109 -8.02 -11.80 -11.12
CA ASP A 109 -7.31 -12.09 -9.86
C ASP A 109 -6.47 -13.38 -9.91
N GLY A 110 -6.52 -14.15 -11.01
CA GLY A 110 -5.85 -15.45 -11.11
C GLY A 110 -6.43 -16.53 -10.18
N LYS A 111 -7.67 -16.36 -9.72
CA LYS A 111 -8.38 -17.30 -8.84
C LYS A 111 -9.24 -18.26 -9.66
N THR A 112 -9.58 -19.40 -9.07
CA THR A 112 -10.55 -20.32 -9.67
C THR A 112 -11.94 -19.68 -9.67
N PRO A 113 -12.64 -19.63 -10.82
CA PRO A 113 -13.99 -19.06 -10.87
C PRO A 113 -14.99 -19.82 -9.98
N PRO A 114 -15.97 -19.11 -9.39
CA PRO A 114 -17.04 -19.76 -8.65
C PRO A 114 -17.91 -20.62 -9.57
N VAL A 115 -18.33 -21.79 -9.09
CA VAL A 115 -19.27 -22.66 -9.78
C VAL A 115 -20.68 -22.32 -9.28
N PHE A 116 -21.55 -21.91 -10.19
CA PHE A 116 -22.93 -21.57 -9.88
C PHE A 116 -23.86 -22.77 -10.15
N PRO A 117 -24.87 -23.02 -9.29
CA PRO A 117 -25.89 -24.04 -9.55
C PRO A 117 -26.71 -23.70 -10.82
N GLU A 118 -27.24 -24.71 -11.49
CA GLU A 118 -28.08 -24.53 -12.70
C GLU A 118 -29.39 -23.81 -12.42
N THR A 119 -29.94 -23.96 -11.21
CA THR A 119 -31.17 -23.29 -10.79
C THR A 119 -30.87 -22.12 -9.87
N PHE A 120 -31.55 -21.00 -10.11
CA PHE A 120 -31.57 -19.86 -9.20
C PHE A 120 -32.00 -20.35 -7.83
N THR A 121 -31.16 -20.14 -6.80
CA THR A 121 -31.52 -20.43 -5.42
C THR A 121 -32.75 -19.59 -5.09
N GLY A 122 -33.92 -20.22 -5.04
CA GLY A 122 -35.12 -19.57 -4.55
C GLY A 122 -34.82 -19.07 -3.15
N PHE A 123 -34.91 -17.76 -2.93
CA PHE A 123 -34.94 -17.19 -1.60
C PHE A 123 -35.98 -17.97 -0.82
N SER A 124 -35.55 -18.84 0.10
CA SER A 124 -36.50 -19.59 0.91
C SER A 124 -37.30 -18.55 1.67
N ALA A 125 -38.60 -18.49 1.45
CA ALA A 125 -39.51 -17.52 2.04
C ALA A 125 -39.60 -17.56 3.59
N GLY A 126 -38.66 -18.25 4.26
CA GLY A 126 -38.59 -18.45 5.70
C GLY A 126 -37.32 -17.92 6.39
N ALA A 127 -36.43 -17.17 5.70
CA ALA A 127 -35.28 -16.55 6.35
C ALA A 127 -35.55 -15.11 6.86
N LEU A 128 -36.83 -14.73 6.94
CA LEU A 128 -37.30 -13.58 7.72
C LEU A 128 -37.79 -14.10 9.08
N VAL A 129 -36.90 -14.73 9.84
CA VAL A 129 -37.14 -14.95 11.28
C VAL A 129 -36.38 -13.85 12.00
N ASN A 130 -37.16 -12.93 12.55
CA ASN A 130 -36.79 -11.93 13.54
C ASN A 130 -35.61 -12.40 14.42
N ASP A 131 -34.45 -11.79 14.23
CA ASP A 131 -33.41 -11.69 15.28
C ASP A 131 -33.21 -10.21 15.64
N ILE A 132 -34.33 -9.48 15.62
CA ILE A 132 -34.54 -8.23 16.35
C ILE A 132 -35.27 -8.67 17.63
N LEU A 133 -34.49 -9.00 18.66
CA LEU A 133 -34.92 -8.95 20.05
C LEU A 133 -33.99 -7.92 20.68
N ASP A 134 -34.41 -6.66 20.69
CA ASP A 134 -35.14 -6.02 21.79
C ASP A 134 -34.24 -5.82 23.01
N ASP A 135 -33.98 -4.54 23.26
CA ASP A 135 -33.36 -3.96 24.44
C ASP A 135 -34.07 -4.37 25.75
N ASP A 136 -33.36 -4.10 26.85
CA ASP A 136 -33.78 -4.10 28.27
C ASP A 136 -33.77 -5.44 29.01
N ASP A 137 -32.70 -5.66 29.79
CA ASP A 137 -32.88 -5.65 31.25
C ASP A 137 -31.57 -5.33 32.00
N ALA A 138 -31.72 -4.37 32.92
CA ALA A 138 -30.74 -3.80 33.83
C ALA A 138 -30.06 -4.83 34.76
N VAL A 139 -28.79 -4.58 35.11
CA VAL A 139 -28.30 -4.85 36.48
C VAL A 139 -27.28 -3.78 36.90
N ASP A 140 -27.68 -2.97 37.87
CA ASP A 140 -26.86 -2.09 38.72
C ASP A 140 -25.79 -2.86 39.51
N ASN A 141 -24.58 -2.30 39.61
CA ASN A 141 -23.79 -2.13 40.85
C ASN A 141 -22.34 -1.82 40.47
N ASP A 142 -21.80 -0.66 40.85
CA ASP A 142 -21.27 -0.51 42.21
C ASP A 142 -20.74 0.92 42.46
N THR A 143 -21.37 1.54 43.44
CA THR A 143 -20.87 2.55 44.36
C THR A 143 -19.35 2.59 44.54
N ASN A 144 -18.71 3.73 44.22
CA ASN A 144 -17.56 4.18 45.01
C ASN A 144 -17.36 5.71 44.94
N ALA A 145 -17.85 6.43 45.94
CA ALA A 145 -17.36 7.74 46.29
C ALA A 145 -17.25 7.82 47.82
N PRO A 146 -16.04 7.82 48.40
CA PRO A 146 -15.84 8.16 49.79
C PRO A 146 -15.38 9.61 49.93
N GLY A 147 -16.01 10.31 50.89
CA GLY A 147 -15.34 11.30 51.73
C GLY A 147 -15.71 12.76 51.43
N THR A 148 -16.45 13.41 52.34
CA THR A 148 -15.95 14.16 53.53
C THR A 148 -15.42 15.54 53.14
N ASN A 149 -15.81 16.67 53.71
CA ASN A 149 -16.53 17.03 54.94
C ASN A 149 -17.21 18.38 54.71
#